data_AF-A0A6A2ZBL1-F1
#
_entry.id   AF-A0A6A2ZBL1-F1
#
_cell.length_a   1.000
_cell.length_b   1.000
_cell.length_c   1.000
_cell.angle_alpha   90.00
_cell.angle_beta   90.00
_cell.angle_gamma   90.00
#
_symmetry.space_group_name_H-M   'P 1'
#
loop_
_entity.id
_entity.type
_entity.pdbx_description
1 polymer ?
#
loop_
_entity_poly.entity_id
_entity_poly.type
_entity_poly.pdbx_seq_one_letter_code
_entity_poly.pdbx_strand_id
1 'polypeptide(L)'
;MHIDDLRALAPLWLSKTEEVREDRAHWATNITGDIYGTGWISEMYGYSFGAAEVGLRHKINDDLMIYPGYTPLQGVEPILLHYGLPFSVGNWSFDKLQHHEDGIVYDCGRLFSEPPYPREVKAMESDLNKDVAYFLV
;
A
#
# COMPACT_ATOMS: atom_id res chain seq x y z
N MET A 1 -16.35 1.69 -11.07
CA MET A 1 -17.29 1.25 -10.02
C MET A 1 -18.39 2.28 -9.94
N HIS A 2 -19.64 1.86 -10.01
CA HIS A 2 -20.81 2.73 -9.88
C HIS A 2 -21.16 2.90 -8.39
N ILE A 3 -21.94 3.94 -8.04
CA ILE A 3 -22.35 4.17 -6.65
C ILE A 3 -23.21 3.01 -6.09
N ASP A 4 -23.97 2.34 -6.95
CA ASP A 4 -24.81 1.20 -6.53
C ASP A 4 -23.96 -0.03 -6.21
N ASP A 5 -22.85 -0.23 -6.94
CA ASP A 5 -21.86 -1.26 -6.62
C ASP A 5 -21.28 -1.02 -5.21
N LEU A 6 -20.92 0.24 -4.91
CA LEU A 6 -20.39 0.63 -3.60
C LEU A 6 -21.41 0.41 -2.48
N ARG A 7 -22.69 0.74 -2.71
CA ARG A 7 -23.76 0.51 -1.72
C ARG A 7 -23.95 -0.96 -1.39
N ALA A 8 -23.84 -1.84 -2.39
CA ALA A 8 -23.92 -3.28 -2.18
C ALA A 8 -22.65 -3.82 -1.50
N LEU A 9 -21.47 -3.37 -1.93
CA LEU A 9 -20.18 -3.85 -1.44
C LEU A 9 -19.87 -3.40 -0.01
N ALA A 10 -20.08 -2.12 0.32
CA ALA A 10 -19.65 -1.53 1.59
C ALA A 10 -20.00 -2.34 2.85
N PRO A 11 -21.26 -2.80 3.06
CA PRO A 11 -21.57 -3.60 4.24
C PRO A 11 -20.85 -4.96 4.25
N LEU A 12 -20.68 -5.61 3.09
CA LEU A 12 -19.98 -6.89 3.00
C LEU A 12 -18.47 -6.73 3.17
N TRP A 13 -17.89 -5.65 2.67
CA TRP A 13 -16.47 -5.37 2.86
C TRP A 13 -16.14 -5.28 4.37
N LEU A 14 -16.94 -4.53 5.14
CA LEU A 14 -16.74 -4.46 6.60
C LEU A 14 -16.89 -5.85 7.24
N SER A 15 -18.00 -6.53 7.00
CA SER A 15 -18.28 -7.86 7.58
C SER A 15 -17.18 -8.88 7.26
N LYS A 16 -16.73 -8.95 6.01
CA LYS A 16 -15.66 -9.87 5.58
C LYS A 16 -14.30 -9.47 6.15
N THR A 17 -14.04 -8.18 6.32
CA THR A 17 -12.81 -7.72 6.96
C THR A 17 -12.76 -8.18 8.41
N GLU A 18 -13.86 -8.07 9.15
CA GLU A 18 -13.97 -8.55 10.53
C GLU A 18 -13.81 -10.08 10.61
N GLU A 19 -14.47 -10.85 9.74
CA GLU A 19 -14.30 -12.31 9.65
C GLU A 19 -12.82 -12.70 9.44
N VAL A 20 -12.13 -12.08 8.47
CA VAL A 20 -10.73 -12.36 8.17
C VAL A 20 -9.80 -11.89 9.29
N ARG A 21 -10.14 -10.79 9.97
CA ARG A 21 -9.35 -10.29 11.09
C ARG A 21 -9.45 -11.21 12.30
N GLU A 22 -10.61 -11.76 12.60
CA GLU A 22 -10.78 -12.69 13.72
C GLU A 22 -10.13 -14.06 13.47
N ASP A 23 -9.85 -14.43 12.21
CA ASP A 23 -9.13 -15.65 11.87
C ASP A 23 -7.60 -15.54 12.05
N ARG A 24 -7.18 -15.37 13.31
CA ARG A 24 -5.78 -15.16 13.70
C ARG A 24 -4.89 -16.35 13.39
N ALA A 25 -5.46 -17.55 13.21
CA ALA A 25 -4.72 -18.75 12.85
C ALA A 25 -4.07 -18.64 11.46
N HIS A 26 -4.63 -17.81 10.58
CA HIS A 26 -4.20 -17.68 9.20
C HIS A 26 -3.43 -16.38 8.91
N TRP A 27 -3.10 -15.57 9.92
CA TRP A 27 -2.36 -14.32 9.73
C TRP A 27 -0.92 -14.50 9.24
N ALA A 28 -0.36 -15.71 9.35
CA ALA A 28 1.03 -15.95 9.02
C ALA A 28 1.38 -15.51 7.59
N THR A 29 2.55 -14.89 7.42
CA THR A 29 3.03 -14.32 6.15
C THR A 29 3.03 -15.33 5.00
N ASN A 30 3.30 -16.60 5.28
CA ASN A 30 3.29 -17.66 4.27
C ASN A 30 1.88 -18.04 3.78
N ILE A 31 0.82 -17.60 4.45
CA ILE A 31 -0.58 -17.85 4.08
C ILE A 31 -1.16 -16.62 3.38
N THR A 32 -1.02 -15.45 4.00
CA THR A 32 -1.68 -14.21 3.55
C THR A 32 -0.75 -13.27 2.80
N GLY A 33 0.57 -13.41 2.96
CA GLY A 33 1.53 -12.39 2.52
C GLY A 33 1.63 -11.20 3.47
N ASP A 34 0.96 -11.23 4.64
CA ASP A 34 1.14 -10.20 5.67
C ASP A 34 2.53 -10.32 6.26
N ILE A 35 3.46 -9.46 5.82
CA ILE A 35 4.85 -9.48 6.28
C ILE A 35 4.98 -9.17 7.78
N TYR A 36 3.94 -8.64 8.41
CA TYR A 36 3.91 -8.33 9.83
C TYR A 36 3.21 -9.42 10.64
N GLY A 37 2.39 -10.25 10.01
CA GLY A 37 1.63 -11.31 10.69
C GLY A 37 0.65 -10.78 11.74
N THR A 38 0.08 -9.60 11.52
CA THR A 38 -0.80 -8.89 12.48
C THR A 38 -2.24 -8.75 11.99
N GLY A 39 -2.58 -9.34 10.84
CA GLY A 39 -3.84 -9.11 10.17
C GLY A 39 -3.89 -7.72 9.51
N TRP A 40 -2.74 -7.19 9.11
CA TRP A 40 -2.62 -5.86 8.50
C TRP A 40 -3.40 -5.77 7.19
N ILE A 41 -3.34 -6.83 6.39
CA ILE A 41 -3.96 -6.91 5.06
C ILE A 41 -5.36 -7.55 5.07
N SER A 42 -5.96 -7.77 6.25
CA SER A 42 -7.31 -8.35 6.36
C SER A 42 -8.36 -7.54 5.60
N GLU A 43 -8.20 -6.21 5.51
CA GLU A 43 -9.10 -5.34 4.75
C GLU A 43 -9.04 -5.60 3.24
N MET A 44 -7.87 -5.94 2.69
CA MET A 44 -7.72 -6.24 1.26
C MET A 44 -8.39 -7.57 0.89
N TYR A 45 -8.30 -8.57 1.77
CA TYR A 45 -9.03 -9.82 1.63
C TYR A 45 -10.52 -9.64 1.83
N GLY A 46 -10.93 -8.85 2.83
CA GLY A 46 -12.32 -8.49 3.08
C GLY A 46 -12.97 -7.83 1.86
N TYR A 47 -12.28 -6.89 1.23
CA TYR A 47 -12.70 -6.29 -0.04
C TYR A 47 -12.88 -7.35 -1.12
N SER A 48 -11.88 -8.22 -1.30
CA SER A 48 -11.88 -9.25 -2.36
C SER A 48 -13.05 -10.24 -2.20
N PHE A 49 -13.30 -10.71 -0.98
CA PHE A 49 -14.42 -11.61 -0.68
C PHE A 49 -15.77 -10.91 -0.80
N GLY A 50 -15.90 -9.70 -0.25
CA GLY A 50 -17.14 -8.91 -0.37
C GLY A 50 -17.48 -8.60 -1.83
N ALA A 51 -16.49 -8.22 -2.63
CA ALA A 51 -16.67 -7.94 -4.06
C ALA A 51 -17.10 -9.19 -4.84
N ALA A 52 -16.57 -10.36 -4.50
CA ALA A 52 -16.98 -11.63 -5.09
C ALA A 52 -18.44 -11.98 -4.75
N GLU A 53 -18.88 -11.77 -3.51
CA GLU A 53 -20.27 -12.04 -3.08
C GLU A 53 -21.29 -11.18 -3.82
N VAL A 54 -20.99 -9.90 -4.08
CA VAL A 54 -21.88 -9.02 -4.87
C VAL A 54 -21.69 -9.17 -6.39
N GLY A 55 -20.84 -10.09 -6.84
CA GLY A 55 -20.63 -10.38 -8.27
C GLY A 55 -19.84 -9.31 -9.03
N LEU A 56 -19.06 -8.47 -8.33
CA LEU A 56 -18.18 -7.49 -8.97
C LEU A 56 -16.98 -8.17 -9.64
N ARG A 57 -16.53 -7.59 -10.75
CA ARG A 57 -15.36 -8.06 -11.50
C ARG A 57 -14.27 -7.00 -11.49
N HIS A 58 -13.05 -7.47 -11.26
CA HIS A 58 -11.88 -6.63 -11.25
C HIS A 58 -11.34 -6.44 -12.67
N LYS A 59 -10.96 -5.21 -12.99
CA LYS A 59 -10.07 -4.92 -14.11
C LYS A 59 -8.68 -4.72 -13.52
N ILE A 60 -7.75 -5.60 -13.86
CA ILE A 60 -6.35 -5.49 -13.47
C ILE A 60 -5.69 -4.44 -14.37
N ASN A 61 -4.94 -3.53 -13.76
CA ASN A 61 -4.18 -2.52 -14.48
C ASN A 61 -2.86 -2.24 -13.78
N ASP A 62 -1.78 -2.16 -14.56
CA ASP A 62 -0.41 -1.98 -14.10
C ASP A 62 0.10 -0.56 -14.40
N ASP A 63 -0.78 0.34 -14.85
CA ASP A 63 -0.44 1.72 -15.24
C ASP A 63 -0.73 2.79 -14.17
N LEU A 64 -1.47 2.44 -13.11
CA LEU A 64 -2.02 3.42 -12.17
C LEU A 64 -1.10 3.67 -10.98
N MET A 65 -0.59 2.59 -10.38
CA MET A 65 0.05 2.61 -9.07
C MET A 65 1.35 1.82 -9.10
N ILE A 66 2.35 2.32 -8.38
CA ILE A 66 3.66 1.67 -8.23
C ILE A 66 4.13 1.71 -6.77
N TYR A 67 4.91 0.71 -6.36
CA TYR A 67 5.61 0.74 -5.08
C TYR A 67 6.96 1.48 -5.21
N PRO A 68 7.42 2.17 -4.16
CA PRO A 68 8.79 2.66 -4.11
C PRO A 68 9.81 1.54 -4.35
N GLY A 69 10.79 1.80 -5.20
CA GLY A 69 11.86 0.88 -5.60
C GLY A 69 11.56 0.04 -6.84
N TYR A 70 10.33 0.11 -7.37
CA TYR A 70 9.94 -0.61 -8.57
C TYR A 70 10.13 0.27 -9.80
N THR A 71 10.53 -0.34 -10.91
CA THR A 71 10.67 0.35 -12.20
C THR A 71 9.32 0.35 -12.93
N PRO A 72 8.79 1.51 -13.33
CA PRO A 72 7.57 1.58 -14.14
C PRO A 72 7.70 0.82 -15.45
N LEU A 73 6.57 0.34 -15.98
CA LEU A 73 6.53 -0.22 -17.33
C LEU A 73 6.93 0.84 -18.37
N GLN A 74 7.54 0.40 -19.47
CA GLN A 74 7.98 1.32 -20.52
C GLN A 74 6.78 2.10 -21.10
N GLY A 75 6.87 3.42 -21.08
CA GLY A 75 5.82 4.32 -21.59
C GLY A 75 4.65 4.55 -20.62
N VAL A 76 4.75 4.05 -19.38
CA VAL A 76 3.78 4.29 -18.30
C VAL A 76 4.35 5.32 -17.33
N GLU A 77 3.55 6.32 -17.01
CA GLU A 77 3.80 7.28 -15.94
C GLU A 77 2.80 6.98 -14.80
N PRO A 78 3.24 6.36 -13.68
CA PRO A 78 2.36 6.03 -12.58
C PRO A 78 1.81 7.31 -11.94
N ILE A 79 0.53 7.31 -11.60
CA ILE A 79 -0.15 8.48 -11.01
C ILE A 79 -0.21 8.36 -9.48
N LEU A 80 0.01 7.16 -8.94
CA LEU A 80 -0.04 6.87 -7.51
C LEU A 80 1.21 6.12 -7.04
N LEU A 81 1.90 6.67 -6.04
CA LEU A 81 2.98 5.98 -5.33
C LEU A 81 2.41 5.35 -4.05
N HIS A 82 2.52 4.02 -3.92
CA HIS A 82 1.92 3.27 -2.82
C HIS A 82 2.96 2.78 -1.81
N TYR A 83 3.01 3.46 -0.66
CA TYR A 83 3.83 3.05 0.49
C TYR A 83 3.12 1.97 1.32
N GLY A 84 3.12 0.74 0.81
CA GLY A 84 2.55 -0.43 1.50
C GLY A 84 3.57 -1.31 2.24
N LEU A 85 4.86 -1.17 1.91
CA LEU A 85 5.95 -1.99 2.44
C LEU A 85 7.11 -1.09 2.93
N PRO A 86 7.97 -1.59 3.84
CA PRO A 86 9.17 -0.87 4.25
C PRO A 86 10.07 -0.63 3.04
N PHE A 87 10.59 0.59 2.95
CA PHE A 87 11.47 1.01 1.86
C PHE A 87 12.70 1.70 2.42
N SER A 88 13.85 1.52 1.76
CA SER A 88 15.12 2.11 2.20
C SER A 88 16.01 2.49 1.01
N VAL A 89 16.71 3.61 1.13
CA VAL A 89 17.77 4.02 0.22
C VAL A 89 18.97 4.54 1.01
N GLY A 90 20.18 4.07 0.72
CA GLY A 90 21.36 4.43 1.50
C GLY A 90 21.15 4.20 3.01
N ASN A 91 21.19 5.28 3.79
CA ASN A 91 20.96 5.27 5.24
C ASN A 91 19.55 5.72 5.67
N TRP A 92 18.68 6.06 4.72
CA TRP A 92 17.31 6.49 4.97
C TRP A 92 16.36 5.32 4.77
N SER A 93 15.33 5.25 5.62
CA SER A 93 14.25 4.28 5.48
C SER A 93 12.91 4.86 5.91
N PHE A 94 11.83 4.34 5.32
CA PHE A 94 10.47 4.66 5.71
C PHE A 94 9.65 3.38 5.78
N ASP A 95 8.88 3.24 6.86
CA ASP A 95 7.91 2.17 7.04
C ASP A 95 6.62 2.79 7.59
N LYS A 96 5.57 2.74 6.77
CA LYS A 96 4.27 3.30 7.12
C LYS A 96 3.69 2.66 8.39
N LEU A 97 3.96 1.38 8.64
CA LEU A 97 3.42 0.68 9.81
C LEU A 97 4.00 1.23 11.12
N GLN A 98 5.24 1.75 11.12
CA GLN A 98 5.84 2.38 12.30
C GLN A 98 5.07 3.61 12.77
N HIS A 99 4.24 4.19 11.90
CA HIS A 99 3.40 5.35 12.17
C HIS A 99 1.92 4.99 12.40
N HIS A 100 1.58 3.71 12.60
CA HIS A 100 0.20 3.26 12.82
C HIS A 100 -0.48 3.95 14.02
N GLU A 101 0.28 4.15 15.10
CA GLU A 101 -0.19 4.79 16.33
C GLU A 101 0.11 6.30 16.36
N ASP A 102 0.75 6.84 15.32
CA ASP A 102 1.06 8.25 15.27
C ASP A 102 -0.23 9.03 15.08
N GLY A 103 -0.47 10.01 15.96
CA GLY A 103 -1.60 10.93 15.86
C GLY A 103 -1.50 11.90 14.67
N ILE A 104 -0.69 11.61 13.65
CA ILE A 104 -0.40 12.50 12.52
C ILE A 104 -1.67 12.94 11.79
N VAL A 105 -2.68 12.07 11.72
CA VAL A 105 -3.98 12.36 11.10
C VAL A 105 -4.84 13.34 11.90
N TYR A 106 -4.55 13.53 13.19
CA TYR A 106 -5.28 14.44 14.07
C TYR A 106 -4.65 15.85 14.12
N ASP A 107 -3.45 16.02 13.57
CA ASP A 107 -2.72 17.29 13.55
C ASP A 107 -2.74 17.89 12.13
N CYS A 108 -3.56 18.93 11.91
CA CYS A 108 -3.63 19.57 10.60
C CYS A 108 -2.26 20.09 10.13
N GLY A 109 -1.88 19.76 8.90
CA GLY A 109 -0.64 20.22 8.27
C GLY A 109 0.62 19.50 8.75
N ARG A 110 0.50 18.50 9.63
CA ARG A 110 1.63 17.64 9.99
C ARG A 110 1.92 16.67 8.84
N LEU A 111 3.17 16.66 8.38
CA LEU A 111 3.65 15.78 7.33
C LEU A 111 4.62 14.75 7.92
N PHE A 112 4.81 13.64 7.20
CA PHE A 112 5.94 12.75 7.47
C PHE A 112 7.25 13.49 7.19
N SER A 113 8.34 13.00 7.78
CA SER A 113 9.68 13.49 7.47
C SER A 113 9.92 13.40 5.96
N GLU A 114 10.46 14.48 5.38
CA GLU A 114 10.77 14.52 3.96
C GLU A 114 11.76 13.41 3.58
N PRO A 115 11.57 12.74 2.43
CA PRO A 115 12.58 11.85 1.89
C PRO A 115 13.84 12.64 1.47
N PRO A 116 15.00 11.97 1.33
CA PRO A 116 16.21 12.61 0.84
C PRO A 116 16.02 13.17 -0.58
N TYR A 117 16.69 14.30 -0.85
CA TYR A 117 16.65 14.93 -2.17
C TYR A 117 17.40 14.08 -3.21
N PRO A 118 17.07 14.17 -4.51
CA PRO A 118 17.73 13.42 -5.58
C PRO A 118 19.26 13.46 -5.57
N ARG A 119 19.84 14.62 -5.24
CA ARG A 119 21.30 14.80 -5.13
C ARG A 119 21.91 14.02 -3.97
N GLU A 120 21.16 13.88 -2.88
CA GLU A 120 21.57 13.17 -1.67
C GLU A 120 21.47 11.66 -1.92
N VAL A 121 20.40 11.21 -2.57
CA VAL A 121 20.26 9.80 -2.97
C VAL A 121 21.44 9.36 -3.83
N LYS A 122 21.81 10.12 -4.87
CA LYS A 122 22.98 9.83 -5.74
C LYS A 122 24.32 9.76 -4.99
N ALA A 123 24.43 10.45 -3.85
CA ALA A 123 25.64 10.42 -3.03
C ALA A 123 25.66 9.19 -2.08
N MET A 124 24.49 8.63 -1.77
CA MET A 124 24.32 7.55 -0.78
C MET A 124 24.04 6.18 -1.41
N GLU A 125 23.52 6.14 -2.63
CA GLU A 125 23.13 4.92 -3.33
C GLU A 125 23.65 4.93 -4.78
N SER A 126 24.20 3.80 -5.19
CA SER A 126 24.82 3.63 -6.51
C SER A 126 23.92 2.85 -7.48
N ASP A 127 22.91 2.16 -6.95
CA ASP A 127 21.90 1.47 -7.76
C ASP A 127 20.87 2.47 -8.31
N LEU A 128 20.97 2.72 -9.62
CA LEU A 128 20.07 3.62 -10.35
C LEU A 128 18.60 3.17 -10.30
N ASN A 129 18.28 1.90 -10.05
CA ASN A 129 16.89 1.46 -9.93
C ASN A 129 16.23 1.98 -8.64
N LYS A 130 17.03 2.27 -7.61
CA LYS A 130 16.54 2.88 -6.36
C LYS A 130 16.42 4.40 -6.45
N ASP A 131 17.06 5.04 -7.43
CA ASP A 131 16.89 6.46 -7.72
C ASP A 131 15.50 6.76 -8.30
N VAL A 132 14.99 5.93 -9.21
CA VAL A 132 13.76 6.18 -9.99
C VAL A 132 12.49 6.31 -9.12
N ALA A 133 12.51 5.74 -7.92
CA ALA A 133 11.38 5.64 -7.01
C ALA A 133 10.99 6.93 -6.27
N TYR A 134 11.81 7.98 -6.32
CA TYR A 134 11.61 9.21 -5.55
C TYR A 134 10.86 10.32 -6.31
N PHE A 135 10.63 10.17 -7.60
CA PHE A 135 10.38 11.30 -8.51
C PHE A 135 8.92 11.57 -8.89
N LEU A 136 7.94 11.04 -8.16
CA LEU A 136 6.54 11.41 -8.34
C LEU A 136 6.14 12.47 -7.31
N VAL A 137 6.56 13.72 -7.52
CA VAL A 137 6.08 14.93 -6.81
C VAL A 137 5.75 16.01 -7.83
#